data_AF-A0A443RPQ8-F1
#
_entry.id   AF-A0A443RPQ8-F1
#
_cell.length_a   1.000
_cell.length_b   1.000
_cell.length_c   1.000
_cell.angle_alpha   90.00
_cell.angle_beta   90.00
_cell.angle_gamma   90.00
#
_symmetry.space_group_name_H-M   'P 1'
#
loop_
_entity.id
_entity.type
_entity.pdbx_description
1 polymer ?
#
loop_
_entity_poly.entity_id
_entity_poly.type
_entity_poly.pdbx_seq_one_letter_code
_entity_poly.pdbx_strand_id
1 'polypeptide(L)'
;MALAGLKKQINKANQYVSEKMGAVEGTKFNEEYHEMEKKTDATIELVDELINRTKEYLQPNPATRAKLMLSSKVATARSHAYAQPEGTLGEAMIKYSKRLGEISQFAQSLNEMGEALKEMAETKYALEDNVKQNFLEPLTHQLNKDIKDVMHHRKKLESRRLDFDAKKRKRNVTDDEIRLAEDKFEESFNLASAGMFNLLQNETEQISQLAALSEALYEYHSQCASILESLTSRLMEQKRMAAEKPIEQYVPKKLEELQLGPPHHDDHAGLDAVGQYNGASNRFKINSTTTHLLNGKAVTTTSSSPARSPATSPTKPSSLFLGAKNANNSTPSRSPNASPLPSPVRSPARTPVNRGPCCQALYDFEAENPKELAFKEGDIIQLNQKLDDNWFEGTLNGRTGMFPISYVQILVPLGN
;
A
#
# COMPACT_ATOMS: atom_id res chain seq x y z
N MET A 1 13.81 -54.73 3.74
CA MET A 1 14.58 -53.46 3.64
C MET A 1 14.08 -52.33 4.55
N ALA A 2 12.80 -52.27 4.97
CA ALA A 2 12.29 -51.18 5.82
C ALA A 2 12.86 -51.13 7.25
N LEU A 3 13.10 -52.29 7.89
CA LEU A 3 13.55 -52.37 9.29
C LEU A 3 14.99 -51.85 9.52
N ALA A 4 15.91 -52.09 8.58
CA ALA A 4 17.29 -51.63 8.70
C ALA A 4 17.41 -50.10 8.58
N GLY A 5 16.62 -49.49 7.67
CA GLY A 5 16.52 -48.04 7.53
C GLY A 5 15.90 -47.38 8.78
N LEU A 6 14.87 -47.99 9.35
CA LEU A 6 14.25 -47.50 10.59
C LEU A 6 15.20 -47.58 11.78
N LYS A 7 15.92 -48.70 11.94
CA LYS A 7 16.95 -48.88 12.99
C LYS A 7 18.05 -47.82 12.88
N LYS A 8 18.45 -47.48 11.65
CA LYS A 8 19.43 -46.41 11.38
C LYS A 8 18.93 -45.04 11.86
N GLN A 9 17.68 -44.68 11.54
CA GLN A 9 17.09 -43.41 11.96
C GLN A 9 16.94 -43.32 13.48
N ILE A 10 16.53 -44.39 14.15
CA ILE A 10 16.45 -44.44 15.63
C ILE A 10 17.82 -44.23 16.26
N ASN A 11 18.88 -44.83 15.71
CA ASN A 11 20.23 -44.63 16.24
C ASN A 11 20.71 -43.19 16.09
N LYS A 12 20.41 -42.54 14.96
CA LYS A 12 20.74 -41.11 14.74
C LYS A 12 19.98 -40.21 15.70
N ALA A 13 18.69 -40.48 15.93
CA ALA A 13 17.88 -39.73 16.87
C ALA A 13 18.41 -39.89 18.30
N ASN A 14 18.71 -41.12 18.72
CA ASN A 14 19.34 -41.39 20.02
C ASN A 14 20.68 -40.67 20.16
N GLN A 15 21.46 -40.64 19.08
CA GLN A 15 22.73 -39.95 19.04
C GLN A 15 22.59 -38.44 19.29
N TYR A 16 21.70 -37.82 18.52
CA TYR A 16 21.39 -36.39 18.62
C TYR A 16 20.91 -36.01 20.02
N VAL A 17 19.98 -36.79 20.59
CA VAL A 17 19.45 -36.55 21.94
C VAL A 17 20.55 -36.69 22.98
N SER A 18 21.39 -37.72 22.87
CA SER A 18 22.48 -37.95 23.81
C SER A 18 23.52 -36.84 23.81
N GLU A 19 23.79 -36.21 22.65
CA GLU A 19 24.68 -35.05 22.54
C GLU A 19 24.05 -33.78 23.10
N LYS A 20 22.78 -33.52 22.78
CA LYS A 20 22.05 -32.36 23.31
C LYS A 20 21.88 -32.39 24.83
N MET A 21 21.80 -33.58 25.41
CA MET A 21 21.74 -33.77 26.87
C MET A 21 23.11 -33.76 27.55
N GLY A 22 24.20 -33.54 26.81
CA GLY A 22 25.57 -33.49 27.33
C GLY A 22 26.11 -34.85 27.80
N ALA A 23 25.41 -35.95 27.51
CA ALA A 23 25.80 -37.28 27.92
C ALA A 23 26.96 -37.83 27.06
N VAL A 24 27.11 -37.34 25.82
CA VAL A 24 28.13 -37.78 24.88
C VAL A 24 28.60 -36.62 24.01
N GLU A 25 29.90 -36.53 23.76
CA GLU A 25 30.49 -35.54 22.87
C GLU A 25 30.49 -36.04 21.41
N GLY A 26 29.99 -35.21 20.49
CA GLY A 26 29.99 -35.48 19.05
C GLY A 26 31.31 -35.08 18.38
N THR A 27 31.47 -35.46 17.11
CA THR A 27 32.59 -34.96 16.29
C THR A 27 32.51 -33.42 16.19
N LYS A 28 33.58 -32.73 16.62
CA LYS A 28 33.65 -31.26 16.60
C LYS A 28 34.19 -30.75 15.28
N PHE A 29 33.64 -29.63 14.81
CA PHE A 29 34.20 -28.86 13.70
C PHE A 29 35.20 -27.82 14.22
N ASN A 30 36.05 -27.31 13.33
CA ASN A 30 36.99 -26.25 13.65
C ASN A 30 36.28 -24.90 13.76
N GLU A 31 36.97 -23.91 14.34
CA GLU A 31 36.44 -22.55 14.53
C GLU A 31 36.08 -21.88 13.18
N GLU A 32 36.90 -22.10 12.15
CA GLU A 32 36.67 -21.59 10.79
C GLU A 32 35.34 -22.08 10.20
N TYR A 33 35.01 -23.36 10.35
CA TYR A 33 33.72 -23.90 9.90
C TYR A 33 32.55 -23.26 10.65
N HIS A 34 32.67 -23.08 11.97
CA HIS A 34 31.62 -22.43 12.76
C HIS A 34 31.44 -20.95 12.41
N GLU A 35 32.51 -20.25 12.08
CA GLU A 35 32.42 -18.87 11.57
C GLU A 35 31.69 -18.82 10.21
N MET A 36 32.04 -19.74 9.30
CA MET A 36 31.40 -19.87 8.00
C MET A 36 29.91 -20.24 8.12
N GLU A 37 29.58 -21.12 9.06
CA GLU A 37 28.21 -21.51 9.39
C GLU A 37 27.40 -20.31 9.87
N LYS A 38 27.95 -19.52 10.81
CA LYS A 38 27.33 -18.31 11.34
C LYS A 38 27.09 -17.27 10.25
N LYS A 39 28.06 -17.04 9.36
CA LYS A 39 27.90 -16.12 8.21
C LYS A 39 26.84 -16.63 7.24
N THR A 40 26.82 -17.94 6.97
CA THR A 40 25.81 -18.57 6.11
C THR A 40 24.41 -18.36 6.66
N ASP A 41 24.19 -18.60 7.96
CA ASP A 41 22.88 -18.41 8.62
C ASP A 41 22.42 -16.95 8.50
N ALA A 42 23.31 -15.99 8.78
CA ALA A 42 23.01 -14.57 8.62
C ALA A 42 22.65 -14.21 7.17
N THR A 43 23.36 -14.76 6.18
CA THR A 43 23.06 -14.54 4.75
C THR A 43 21.69 -15.09 4.36
N ILE A 44 21.30 -16.27 4.88
CA ILE A 44 20.00 -16.87 4.60
C ILE A 44 18.87 -15.98 5.13
N GLU A 45 18.97 -15.55 6.39
CA GLU A 45 17.99 -14.65 7.01
C GLU A 45 17.92 -13.31 6.26
N LEU A 46 19.07 -12.75 5.91
CA LEU A 46 19.17 -11.48 5.19
C LEU A 46 18.49 -11.53 3.82
N VAL A 47 18.74 -12.57 3.02
CA VAL A 47 18.20 -12.67 1.66
C VAL A 47 16.67 -12.76 1.69
N ASP A 48 16.11 -13.60 2.56
CA ASP A 48 14.65 -13.72 2.71
C ASP A 48 14.02 -12.40 3.16
N GLU A 49 14.62 -11.76 4.17
CA GLU A 49 14.15 -10.50 4.73
C GLU A 49 14.21 -9.35 3.70
N LEU A 50 15.31 -9.22 2.96
CA LEU A 50 15.47 -8.20 1.91
C LEU A 50 14.44 -8.37 0.80
N ILE A 51 14.19 -9.61 0.36
CA ILE A 51 13.16 -9.89 -0.64
C ILE A 51 11.81 -9.38 -0.14
N ASN A 52 11.40 -9.79 1.07
CA ASN A 52 10.09 -9.48 1.61
C ASN A 52 9.90 -7.98 1.89
N ARG A 53 10.91 -7.32 2.49
CA ARG A 53 10.87 -5.90 2.80
C ARG A 53 10.91 -5.01 1.56
N THR A 54 11.63 -5.39 0.52
CA THR A 54 11.63 -4.64 -0.74
C THR A 54 10.27 -4.78 -1.46
N LYS A 55 9.62 -5.94 -1.39
CA LYS A 55 8.26 -6.12 -1.93
C LYS A 55 7.23 -5.25 -1.18
N GLU A 56 7.35 -5.18 0.15
CA GLU A 56 6.55 -4.29 1.00
C GLU A 56 6.78 -2.81 0.68
N TYR A 57 8.04 -2.43 0.49
CA TYR A 57 8.42 -1.08 0.11
C TYR A 57 7.86 -0.67 -1.25
N LEU A 58 7.98 -1.54 -2.26
CA LEU A 58 7.46 -1.25 -3.59
C LEU A 58 5.94 -1.17 -3.61
N GLN A 59 5.27 -2.07 -2.88
CA GLN A 59 3.83 -2.20 -2.82
C GLN A 59 3.34 -2.45 -1.38
N PRO A 60 3.01 -1.40 -0.63
CA PRO A 60 2.49 -1.52 0.73
C PRO A 60 1.15 -2.24 0.80
N ASN A 61 0.32 -2.11 -0.25
CA ASN A 61 -0.94 -2.83 -0.38
C ASN A 61 -0.68 -4.34 -0.66
N PRO A 62 -1.15 -5.26 0.21
CA PRO A 62 -0.96 -6.70 0.03
C PRO A 62 -1.57 -7.30 -1.25
N ALA A 63 -2.73 -6.82 -1.70
CA ALA A 63 -3.40 -7.34 -2.89
C ALA A 63 -2.61 -6.95 -4.15
N THR A 64 -2.13 -5.71 -4.18
CA THR A 64 -1.26 -5.19 -5.24
C THR A 64 0.09 -5.92 -5.26
N ARG A 65 0.67 -6.16 -4.08
CA ARG A 65 1.92 -6.92 -3.93
C ARG A 65 1.82 -8.34 -4.44
N ALA A 66 0.68 -9.01 -4.25
CA ALA A 66 0.44 -10.34 -4.79
C ALA A 66 0.46 -10.34 -6.33
N LYS A 67 -0.09 -9.30 -6.96
CA LYS A 67 -0.09 -9.13 -8.43
C LYS A 67 1.31 -8.87 -8.99
N LEU A 68 2.18 -8.17 -8.26
CA LEU A 68 3.59 -7.98 -8.62
C LEU A 68 4.35 -9.33 -8.76
N MET A 69 3.97 -10.36 -8.00
CA MET A 69 4.61 -11.69 -8.06
C MET A 69 4.23 -12.47 -9.33
N LEU A 70 3.02 -12.27 -9.82
CA LEU A 70 2.41 -13.11 -10.85
C LEU A 70 2.75 -12.67 -12.28
N SER A 71 3.33 -11.47 -12.48
CA SER A 71 3.51 -10.88 -13.82
C SER A 71 4.65 -11.48 -14.67
N SER A 72 5.26 -12.60 -14.28
CA SER A 72 6.52 -13.06 -14.90
C SER A 72 6.40 -13.81 -16.24
N LYS A 73 5.21 -14.06 -16.83
CA LYS A 73 5.15 -14.85 -18.08
C LYS A 73 4.17 -14.43 -19.18
N VAL A 74 3.24 -13.50 -18.97
CA VAL A 74 2.30 -13.07 -20.02
C VAL A 74 1.95 -11.60 -19.84
N ALA A 75 2.81 -10.69 -20.29
CA ALA A 75 2.45 -9.29 -20.45
C ALA A 75 2.83 -8.82 -21.85
N THR A 76 2.03 -9.22 -22.83
CA THR A 76 1.94 -8.48 -24.09
C THR A 76 1.42 -7.08 -23.77
N ALA A 77 2.27 -6.08 -23.98
CA ALA A 77 1.98 -4.65 -24.05
C ALA A 77 1.31 -3.98 -22.83
N ARG A 78 2.13 -3.25 -22.04
CA ARG A 78 1.80 -2.03 -21.25
C ARG A 78 0.58 -2.03 -20.32
N SER A 79 -0.06 -3.16 -20.06
CA SER A 79 -1.16 -3.24 -19.10
C SER A 79 -0.59 -3.62 -17.74
N HIS A 80 -0.32 -2.62 -16.90
CA HIS A 80 0.01 -2.87 -15.51
C HIS A 80 -1.17 -3.54 -14.79
N ALA A 81 -0.90 -4.55 -13.96
CA ALA A 81 -1.93 -5.43 -13.38
C ALA A 81 -2.80 -4.74 -12.31
N TYR A 82 -2.48 -3.49 -11.96
CA TYR A 82 -3.13 -2.68 -10.93
C TYR A 82 -2.85 -1.20 -11.18
N ALA A 83 -3.64 -0.32 -10.56
CA ALA A 83 -3.48 1.13 -10.67
C ALA A 83 -2.58 1.69 -9.56
N GLN A 84 -1.67 2.62 -9.91
CA GLN A 84 -0.95 3.43 -8.92
C GLN A 84 -1.83 4.56 -8.37
N PRO A 85 -1.71 4.92 -7.07
CA PRO A 85 -2.48 6.00 -6.46
C PRO A 85 -2.37 7.35 -7.19
N GLU A 86 -1.16 7.71 -7.64
CA GLU A 86 -0.90 8.95 -8.39
C GLU A 86 -1.68 8.97 -9.70
N GLY A 87 -1.72 7.84 -10.40
CA GLY A 87 -2.48 7.67 -11.63
C GLY A 87 -3.98 7.83 -11.39
N THR A 88 -4.52 7.19 -10.35
CA THR A 88 -5.93 7.31 -9.98
C THR A 88 -6.32 8.76 -9.63
N LEU A 89 -5.46 9.48 -8.90
CA LEU A 89 -5.66 10.90 -8.62
C LEU A 89 -5.60 11.74 -9.91
N GLY A 90 -4.64 11.47 -10.79
CA GLY A 90 -4.49 12.16 -12.06
C GLY A 90 -5.71 11.98 -12.98
N GLU A 91 -6.26 10.77 -13.06
CA GLU A 91 -7.49 10.48 -13.80
C GLU A 91 -8.69 11.28 -13.28
N ALA A 92 -8.83 11.40 -11.96
CA ALA A 92 -9.89 12.20 -11.36
C ALA A 92 -9.75 13.68 -11.74
N MET A 93 -8.54 14.23 -11.69
CA MET A 93 -8.26 15.62 -12.09
C MET A 93 -8.60 15.87 -13.57
N ILE A 94 -8.16 14.98 -14.47
CA ILE A 94 -8.45 15.07 -15.91
C ILE A 94 -9.97 14.91 -16.19
N LYS A 95 -10.65 14.04 -15.45
CA LYS A 95 -12.10 13.85 -15.59
C LYS A 95 -12.86 15.14 -15.27
N TYR A 96 -12.49 15.82 -14.18
CA TYR A 96 -13.17 17.04 -13.76
C TYR A 96 -12.72 18.28 -14.54
N SER A 97 -11.48 18.33 -15.05
CA SER A 97 -11.03 19.41 -15.94
C SER A 97 -11.93 19.49 -17.18
N LYS A 98 -12.19 18.35 -17.83
CA LYS A 98 -13.09 18.24 -18.99
C LYS A 98 -14.51 18.69 -18.68
N ARG A 99 -14.98 18.45 -17.45
CA ARG A 99 -16.34 18.82 -17.01
C ARG A 99 -16.47 20.31 -16.65
N LEU A 100 -15.39 20.95 -16.22
CA LEU A 100 -15.34 22.39 -15.94
C LEU A 100 -15.28 23.22 -17.23
N GLY A 101 -14.89 22.61 -18.34
CA GLY A 101 -14.83 23.24 -19.66
C GLY A 101 -13.49 23.93 -19.94
N GLU A 102 -13.05 23.85 -21.20
CA GLU A 102 -11.71 24.24 -21.66
C GLU A 102 -11.40 25.74 -21.53
N ILE A 103 -12.41 26.56 -21.26
CA ILE A 103 -12.28 28.03 -21.13
C ILE A 103 -11.70 28.42 -19.75
N SER A 104 -11.88 27.56 -18.74
CA SER A 104 -11.39 27.83 -17.39
C SER A 104 -9.89 27.56 -17.30
N GLN A 105 -9.10 28.59 -16.96
CA GLN A 105 -7.67 28.42 -16.67
C GLN A 105 -7.44 27.40 -15.56
N PHE A 106 -8.33 27.35 -14.57
CA PHE A 106 -8.27 26.33 -13.53
C PHE A 106 -8.48 24.92 -14.11
N ALA A 107 -9.40 24.73 -15.06
CA ALA A 107 -9.57 23.45 -15.73
C ALA A 107 -8.31 23.05 -16.50
N GLN A 108 -7.68 23.98 -17.21
CA GLN A 108 -6.41 23.73 -17.90
C GLN A 108 -5.29 23.33 -16.93
N SER A 109 -5.11 24.08 -15.84
CA SER A 109 -4.14 23.73 -14.79
C SER A 109 -4.43 22.38 -14.13
N LEU A 110 -5.71 22.06 -13.90
CA LEU A 110 -6.13 20.77 -13.35
C LEU A 110 -5.82 19.62 -14.32
N ASN A 111 -5.97 19.85 -15.62
CA ASN A 111 -5.58 18.88 -16.64
C ASN A 111 -4.05 18.66 -16.65
N GLU A 112 -3.27 19.74 -16.63
CA GLU A 112 -1.79 19.66 -16.62
C GLU A 112 -1.27 18.92 -15.38
N MET A 113 -1.84 19.18 -14.20
CA MET A 113 -1.52 18.44 -12.97
C MET A 113 -1.87 16.96 -13.11
N GLY A 114 -3.04 16.64 -13.65
CA GLY A 114 -3.48 15.26 -13.82
C GLY A 114 -2.63 14.46 -14.79
N GLU A 115 -2.20 15.06 -15.90
CA GLU A 115 -1.28 14.40 -16.86
C GLU A 115 0.10 14.17 -16.23
N ALA A 116 0.63 15.13 -15.46
CA ALA A 116 1.91 14.95 -14.77
C ALA A 116 1.85 13.83 -13.71
N LEU A 117 0.75 13.69 -12.96
CA LEU A 117 0.57 12.59 -12.02
C LEU A 117 0.45 11.22 -12.71
N LYS A 118 -0.17 11.16 -13.89
CA LYS A 118 -0.18 9.94 -14.71
C LYS A 118 1.21 9.59 -15.21
N GLU A 119 1.99 10.58 -15.63
CA GLU A 119 3.39 10.37 -16.02
C GLU A 119 4.24 9.83 -14.85
N MET A 120 4.07 10.38 -13.65
CA MET A 120 4.70 9.84 -12.44
C MET A 120 4.29 8.38 -12.13
N ALA A 121 3.03 8.01 -12.41
CA ALA A 121 2.59 6.62 -12.26
C ALA A 121 3.31 5.68 -13.24
N GLU A 122 3.53 6.10 -14.48
CA GLU A 122 4.34 5.34 -15.46
C GLU A 122 5.79 5.17 -14.97
N THR A 123 6.41 6.24 -14.44
CA THR A 123 7.74 6.16 -13.80
C THR A 123 7.74 5.18 -12.62
N LYS A 124 6.67 5.14 -11.81
CA LYS A 124 6.55 4.20 -10.69
C LYS A 124 6.46 2.75 -11.15
N TYR A 125 5.73 2.46 -12.23
CA TYR A 125 5.72 1.11 -12.78
C TYR A 125 7.09 0.71 -13.35
N ALA A 126 7.78 1.64 -14.03
CA ALA A 126 9.13 1.39 -14.53
C ALA A 126 10.13 1.07 -13.39
N LEU A 127 10.01 1.77 -12.25
CA LEU A 127 10.77 1.44 -11.04
C LEU A 127 10.51 0.00 -10.58
N GLU A 128 9.24 -0.39 -10.50
CA GLU A 128 8.85 -1.72 -10.02
C GLU A 128 9.38 -2.83 -10.92
N ASP A 129 9.26 -2.67 -12.24
CA ASP A 129 9.79 -3.62 -13.21
C ASP A 129 11.31 -3.73 -13.12
N ASN A 130 12.01 -2.59 -12.99
CA ASN A 130 13.46 -2.56 -12.86
C ASN A 130 13.93 -3.25 -11.56
N VAL A 131 13.37 -2.87 -10.40
CA VAL A 131 13.73 -3.49 -9.12
C VAL A 131 13.36 -4.98 -9.10
N LYS A 132 12.25 -5.36 -9.73
CA LYS A 132 11.88 -6.77 -9.87
C LYS A 132 12.95 -7.57 -10.63
N GLN A 133 13.34 -7.11 -11.81
CA GLN A 133 14.26 -7.82 -12.69
C GLN A 133 15.70 -7.81 -12.17
N ASN A 134 16.17 -6.67 -11.65
CA ASN A 134 17.59 -6.47 -11.34
C ASN A 134 17.95 -6.67 -9.87
N PHE A 135 16.96 -6.75 -8.97
CA PHE A 135 17.18 -6.96 -7.54
C PHE A 135 16.42 -8.17 -7.00
N LEU A 136 15.10 -8.21 -7.15
CA LEU A 136 14.28 -9.28 -6.54
C LEU A 136 14.48 -10.64 -7.19
N GLU A 137 14.53 -10.72 -8.53
CA GLU A 137 14.71 -12.00 -9.24
C GLU A 137 16.07 -12.65 -8.96
N PRO A 138 17.21 -11.93 -9.00
CA PRO A 138 18.51 -12.48 -8.59
C PRO A 138 18.51 -13.03 -7.15
N LEU A 139 17.98 -12.27 -6.19
CA LEU A 139 17.88 -12.72 -4.79
C LEU A 139 16.95 -13.94 -4.66
N THR A 140 15.84 -13.94 -5.40
CA THR A 140 14.91 -15.08 -5.44
C THR A 140 15.56 -16.33 -6.05
N HIS A 141 16.43 -16.17 -7.05
CA HIS A 141 17.22 -17.26 -7.61
C HIS A 141 18.18 -17.83 -6.57
N GLN A 142 18.94 -16.96 -5.89
CA GLN A 142 19.87 -17.34 -4.83
C GLN A 142 19.15 -18.10 -3.70
N LEU A 143 17.97 -17.63 -3.28
CA LEU A 143 17.15 -18.29 -2.26
C LEU A 143 16.68 -19.69 -2.70
N ASN A 144 16.16 -19.82 -3.92
CA ASN A 144 15.52 -21.05 -4.37
C ASN A 144 16.49 -22.12 -4.87
N LYS A 145 17.74 -21.74 -5.17
CA LYS A 145 18.76 -22.62 -5.71
C LYS A 145 19.95 -22.73 -4.76
N ASP A 146 20.79 -21.71 -4.69
CA ASP A 146 22.09 -21.79 -4.02
C ASP A 146 21.93 -22.01 -2.50
N ILE A 147 21.08 -21.22 -1.84
CA ILE A 147 20.76 -21.38 -0.42
C ILE A 147 20.13 -22.75 -0.16
N LYS A 148 19.20 -23.18 -1.02
CA LYS A 148 18.52 -24.47 -0.86
C LYS A 148 19.49 -25.66 -0.98
N ASP A 149 20.45 -25.58 -1.89
CA ASP A 149 21.50 -26.58 -2.07
C ASP A 149 22.45 -26.61 -0.87
N VAL A 150 22.89 -25.43 -0.37
CA VAL A 150 23.69 -25.32 0.86
C VAL A 150 22.97 -25.93 2.07
N MET A 151 21.68 -25.60 2.26
CA MET A 151 20.86 -26.18 3.32
C MET A 151 20.74 -27.69 3.19
N HIS A 152 20.60 -28.21 1.96
CA HIS A 152 20.57 -29.64 1.70
C HIS A 152 21.88 -30.32 2.12
N HIS A 153 23.03 -29.75 1.73
CA HIS A 153 24.34 -30.28 2.08
C HIS A 153 24.60 -30.24 3.60
N ARG A 154 24.26 -29.14 4.28
CA ARG A 154 24.37 -29.03 5.75
C ARG A 154 23.51 -30.07 6.48
N LYS A 155 22.25 -30.25 6.05
CA LYS A 155 21.36 -31.28 6.61
C LYS A 155 21.90 -32.69 6.38
N LYS A 156 22.48 -32.95 5.21
CA LYS A 156 23.11 -34.23 4.88
C LYS A 156 24.35 -34.48 5.74
N LEU A 157 25.21 -33.48 5.90
CA LEU A 157 26.39 -33.51 6.76
C LEU A 157 26.04 -33.90 8.19
N GLU A 158 25.09 -33.18 8.81
CA GLU A 158 24.68 -33.47 10.19
C GLU A 158 24.14 -34.92 10.32
N SER A 159 23.37 -35.36 9.31
CA SER A 159 22.88 -36.75 9.27
C SER A 159 23.99 -37.79 9.12
N ARG A 160 25.11 -37.46 8.48
CA ARG A 160 26.28 -38.34 8.32
C ARG A 160 27.18 -38.32 9.56
N ARG A 161 27.36 -37.15 10.19
CA ARG A 161 28.07 -36.98 11.46
C ARG A 161 27.44 -37.88 12.54
N LEU A 162 26.13 -37.77 12.72
CA LEU A 162 25.38 -38.60 13.67
C LEU A 162 25.49 -40.11 13.37
N ASP A 163 25.56 -40.50 12.09
CA ASP A 163 25.72 -41.91 11.69
C ASP A 163 27.12 -42.45 12.04
N PHE A 164 28.14 -41.65 11.74
CA PHE A 164 29.54 -41.96 12.06
C PHE A 164 29.75 -42.05 13.57
N ASP A 165 29.30 -41.04 14.31
CA ASP A 165 29.39 -40.95 15.77
C ASP A 165 28.68 -42.14 16.46
N ALA A 166 27.48 -42.51 15.98
CA ALA A 166 26.75 -43.66 16.50
C ALA A 166 27.43 -45.01 16.20
N LYS A 167 28.05 -45.16 15.03
CA LYS A 167 28.76 -46.39 14.63
C LYS A 167 30.08 -46.55 15.38
N LYS A 168 30.85 -45.46 15.52
CA LYS A 168 32.13 -45.43 16.24
C LYS A 168 32.01 -45.87 17.71
N ARG A 169 30.83 -45.71 18.33
CA ARG A 169 30.58 -46.11 19.73
C ARG A 169 29.95 -47.48 19.93
N LYS A 170 29.55 -48.17 18.85
CA LYS A 170 28.94 -49.49 18.97
C LYS A 170 29.98 -50.60 18.92
N ARG A 171 29.89 -51.55 19.86
CA ARG A 171 30.79 -52.71 19.93
C ARG A 171 30.57 -53.76 18.84
N ASN A 172 29.43 -53.75 18.14
CA ASN A 172 29.04 -54.75 17.14
C ASN A 172 28.98 -54.17 15.72
N VAL A 173 29.90 -53.27 15.36
CA VAL A 173 30.04 -52.68 14.03
C VAL A 173 31.44 -53.02 13.53
N THR A 174 31.59 -53.45 12.28
CA THR A 174 32.91 -53.81 11.75
C THR A 174 33.74 -52.57 11.42
N ASP A 175 35.06 -52.69 11.42
CA ASP A 175 35.95 -51.57 11.07
C ASP A 175 35.68 -51.05 9.65
N ASP A 176 35.36 -51.93 8.70
CA ASP A 176 34.95 -51.55 7.34
C ASP A 176 33.65 -50.71 7.32
N GLU A 177 32.70 -51.01 8.20
CA GLU A 177 31.45 -50.25 8.31
C GLU A 177 31.63 -48.87 8.95
N ILE A 178 32.64 -48.72 9.82
CA ILE A 178 33.04 -47.45 10.42
C ILE A 178 33.77 -46.61 9.38
N ARG A 179 34.74 -47.18 8.68
CA ARG A 179 35.50 -46.51 7.61
C ARG A 179 34.57 -45.99 6.50
N LEU A 180 33.61 -46.81 6.04
CA LEU A 180 32.62 -46.37 5.06
C LEU A 180 31.70 -45.24 5.58
N ALA A 181 31.47 -45.16 6.90
CA ALA A 181 30.70 -44.07 7.48
C ALA A 181 31.53 -42.78 7.57
N GLU A 182 32.82 -42.90 7.87
CA GLU A 182 33.82 -41.83 7.86
C GLU A 182 33.94 -41.20 6.46
N ASP A 183 34.20 -42.01 5.43
CA ASP A 183 34.33 -41.52 4.04
C ASP A 183 33.08 -40.73 3.61
N LYS A 184 31.88 -41.19 3.98
CA LYS A 184 30.61 -40.51 3.66
C LYS A 184 30.38 -39.24 4.47
N PHE A 185 30.92 -39.18 5.69
CA PHE A 185 30.91 -37.98 6.51
C PHE A 185 31.87 -36.94 5.92
N GLU A 186 33.10 -37.32 5.57
CA GLU A 186 34.09 -36.46 4.94
C GLU A 186 33.61 -35.91 3.59
N GLU A 187 33.03 -36.75 2.72
CA GLU A 187 32.44 -36.30 1.46
C GLU A 187 31.34 -35.25 1.69
N SER A 188 30.46 -35.48 2.68
CA SER A 188 29.38 -34.54 3.00
C SER A 188 29.90 -33.26 3.64
N PHE A 189 31.01 -33.33 4.38
CA PHE A 189 31.68 -32.17 4.96
C PHE A 189 32.24 -31.29 3.85
N ASN A 190 33.00 -31.87 2.92
CA ASN A 190 33.58 -31.14 1.81
C ASN A 190 32.51 -30.46 0.94
N LEU A 191 31.40 -31.15 0.65
CA LEU A 191 30.28 -30.56 -0.10
C LEU A 191 29.60 -29.40 0.65
N ALA A 192 29.36 -29.55 1.95
CA ALA A 192 28.75 -28.48 2.75
C ALA A 192 29.68 -27.27 2.89
N SER A 193 30.96 -27.51 3.20
CA SER A 193 31.98 -26.46 3.32
C SER A 193 32.18 -25.71 2.00
N ALA A 194 32.31 -26.43 0.89
CA ALA A 194 32.44 -25.80 -0.43
C ALA A 194 31.18 -25.00 -0.82
N GLY A 195 29.99 -25.53 -0.53
CA GLY A 195 28.73 -24.83 -0.77
C GLY A 195 28.62 -23.53 0.01
N MET A 196 28.90 -23.56 1.32
CA MET A 196 28.91 -22.36 2.16
C MET A 196 29.97 -21.36 1.72
N PHE A 197 31.17 -21.83 1.40
CA PHE A 197 32.25 -20.96 0.90
C PHE A 197 31.84 -20.24 -0.38
N ASN A 198 31.32 -20.96 -1.37
CA ASN A 198 30.88 -20.36 -2.65
C ASN A 198 29.73 -19.36 -2.46
N LEU A 199 28.79 -19.63 -1.55
CA LEU A 199 27.71 -18.70 -1.22
C LEU A 199 28.24 -17.39 -0.63
N LEU A 200 29.26 -17.47 0.23
CA LEU A 200 29.85 -16.31 0.90
C LEU A 200 30.82 -15.54 0.01
N GLN A 201 31.51 -16.21 -0.91
CA GLN A 201 32.47 -15.59 -1.84
C GLN A 201 31.81 -14.90 -3.05
N ASN A 202 30.55 -14.49 -2.92
CA ASN A 202 29.76 -13.85 -3.97
C ASN A 202 29.52 -12.35 -3.68
N GLU A 203 30.49 -11.70 -3.02
CA GLU A 203 30.37 -10.31 -2.54
C GLU A 203 30.21 -9.32 -3.70
N THR A 204 30.84 -9.59 -4.85
CA THR A 204 30.76 -8.70 -6.03
C THR A 204 29.33 -8.63 -6.56
N GLU A 205 28.69 -9.79 -6.70
CA GLU A 205 27.30 -9.93 -7.14
C GLU A 205 26.34 -9.30 -6.14
N GLN A 206 26.56 -9.51 -4.83
CA GLN A 206 25.73 -8.91 -3.77
C GLN A 206 25.83 -7.38 -3.78
N ILE A 207 27.04 -6.83 -3.91
CA ILE A 207 27.25 -5.38 -4.03
C ILE A 207 26.61 -4.85 -5.32
N SER A 208 26.74 -5.57 -6.43
CA SER A 208 26.12 -5.18 -7.71
C SER A 208 24.59 -5.15 -7.62
N GLN A 209 23.97 -6.08 -6.90
CA GLN A 209 22.52 -6.09 -6.66
C GLN A 209 22.09 -4.86 -5.85
N LEU A 210 22.83 -4.52 -4.78
CA LEU A 210 22.57 -3.30 -4.00
C LEU A 210 22.73 -2.03 -4.82
N ALA A 211 23.76 -1.97 -5.67
CA ALA A 211 23.96 -0.86 -6.61
C ALA A 211 22.77 -0.71 -7.57
N ALA A 212 22.28 -1.83 -8.13
CA ALA A 212 21.12 -1.82 -9.02
C ALA A 212 19.86 -1.28 -8.33
N LEU A 213 19.61 -1.67 -7.07
CA LEU A 213 18.50 -1.10 -6.29
C LEU A 213 18.67 0.41 -6.09
N SER A 214 19.87 0.85 -5.71
CA SER A 214 20.16 2.28 -5.50
C SER A 214 19.98 3.10 -6.78
N GLU A 215 20.44 2.58 -7.93
CA GLU A 215 20.34 3.24 -9.22
C GLU A 215 18.89 3.34 -9.68
N ALA A 216 18.10 2.27 -9.53
CA ALA A 216 16.68 2.28 -9.86
C ALA A 216 15.90 3.32 -9.03
N LEU A 217 16.18 3.41 -7.73
CA LEU A 217 15.57 4.42 -6.85
C LEU A 217 15.97 5.84 -7.23
N TYR A 218 17.25 6.07 -7.51
CA TYR A 218 17.75 7.37 -7.95
C TYR A 218 17.06 7.81 -9.23
N GLU A 219 17.00 6.94 -10.24
CA GLU A 219 16.42 7.23 -11.54
C GLU A 219 14.92 7.58 -11.41
N TYR A 220 14.17 6.80 -10.63
CA TYR A 220 12.76 7.07 -10.34
C TYR A 220 12.55 8.46 -9.72
N HIS A 221 13.29 8.77 -8.66
CA HIS A 221 13.14 10.05 -7.96
C HIS A 221 13.61 11.23 -8.81
N SER A 222 14.68 11.06 -9.60
CA SER A 222 15.18 12.07 -10.54
C SER A 222 14.14 12.41 -11.61
N GLN A 223 13.53 11.39 -12.23
CA GLN A 223 12.47 11.59 -13.23
C GLN A 223 11.24 12.26 -12.60
N CYS A 224 10.80 11.84 -11.41
CA CYS A 224 9.70 12.49 -10.70
C CYS A 224 9.99 13.97 -10.42
N ALA A 225 11.22 14.30 -10.00
CA ALA A 225 11.63 15.68 -9.75
C ALA A 225 11.56 16.51 -11.04
N SER A 226 12.03 15.97 -12.17
CA SER A 226 11.97 16.65 -13.47
C SER A 226 10.53 16.91 -13.93
N ILE A 227 9.63 15.93 -13.79
CA ILE A 227 8.20 16.09 -14.09
C ILE A 227 7.59 17.22 -13.26
N LEU A 228 7.83 17.21 -11.94
CA LEU A 228 7.28 18.20 -11.02
C LEU A 228 7.88 19.60 -11.22
N GLU A 229 9.16 19.70 -11.58
CA GLU A 229 9.80 20.98 -11.90
C GLU A 229 9.17 21.63 -13.14
N SER A 230 8.99 20.86 -14.21
CA SER A 230 8.32 21.30 -15.44
C SER A 230 6.87 21.70 -15.16
N LEU A 231 6.14 20.90 -14.39
CA LEU A 231 4.76 21.20 -14.00
C LEU A 231 4.67 22.49 -13.17
N THR A 232 5.53 22.65 -12.16
CA THR A 232 5.53 23.81 -11.28
C THR A 232 5.75 25.09 -12.08
N SER A 233 6.68 25.06 -13.04
CA SER A 233 6.94 26.19 -13.94
C SER A 233 5.72 26.56 -14.77
N ARG A 234 5.04 25.57 -15.37
CA ARG A 234 3.79 25.78 -16.13
C ARG A 234 2.65 26.34 -15.27
N LEU A 235 2.45 25.80 -14.08
CA LEU A 235 1.40 26.24 -13.17
C LEU A 235 1.63 27.65 -12.63
N MET A 236 2.89 28.04 -12.38
CA MET A 236 3.22 29.41 -11.98
C MET A 236 2.91 30.42 -13.08
N GLU A 237 3.17 30.06 -14.33
CA GLU A 237 2.80 30.90 -15.48
C GLU A 237 1.28 30.99 -15.65
N GLN A 238 0.55 29.86 -15.55
CA GLN A 238 -0.92 29.87 -15.57
C GLN A 238 -1.51 30.73 -14.45
N LYS A 239 -0.93 30.66 -13.25
CA LYS A 239 -1.32 31.52 -12.12
C LYS A 239 -1.11 32.99 -12.42
N ARG A 240 0.02 33.36 -13.05
CA ARG A 240 0.31 34.75 -13.46
C ARG A 240 -0.73 35.23 -14.47
N MET A 241 -0.99 34.44 -15.52
CA MET A 241 -1.99 34.75 -16.55
C MET A 241 -3.42 34.85 -15.98
N ALA A 242 -3.75 34.05 -14.96
CA ALA A 242 -5.03 34.12 -14.29
C ALA A 242 -5.17 35.36 -13.40
N ALA A 243 -4.07 35.81 -12.77
CA ALA A 243 -4.06 37.04 -11.96
C ALA A 243 -4.20 38.30 -12.82
N GLU A 244 -3.76 38.26 -14.08
CA GLU A 244 -3.88 39.36 -15.04
C GLU A 244 -5.29 39.47 -15.66
N LYS A 245 -6.14 38.44 -15.53
CA LYS A 245 -7.51 38.50 -16.06
C LYS A 245 -8.35 39.52 -15.28
N PRO A 246 -9.05 40.44 -15.97
CA PRO A 246 -9.95 41.37 -15.32
C PRO A 246 -11.09 40.59 -14.64
N ILE A 247 -11.44 41.01 -13.42
CA ILE A 247 -12.56 40.42 -12.68
C ILE A 247 -13.83 40.76 -13.45
N GLU A 248 -14.47 39.76 -14.05
CA GLU A 248 -15.79 39.93 -14.64
C GLU A 248 -16.80 40.22 -13.53
N GLN A 249 -17.43 41.39 -13.60
CA GLN A 249 -18.51 41.72 -12.69
C GLN A 249 -19.76 40.95 -13.12
N TYR A 250 -20.22 40.05 -12.26
CA TYR A 250 -21.46 39.32 -12.48
C TYR A 250 -22.63 40.33 -12.49
N VAL A 251 -23.23 40.52 -13.66
CA VAL A 251 -24.51 41.22 -13.81
C VAL A 251 -25.60 40.15 -13.89
N PRO A 252 -26.51 40.08 -12.90
CA PRO A 252 -27.64 39.15 -12.96
C PRO A 252 -28.43 39.38 -14.23
N LYS A 253 -28.52 38.35 -15.07
CA LYS A 253 -29.33 38.40 -16.29
C LYS A 253 -30.80 38.55 -15.91
N LYS A 254 -31.52 39.42 -16.62
CA LYS A 254 -32.96 39.58 -16.42
C LYS A 254 -33.72 38.39 -16.98
N LEU A 255 -34.95 38.18 -16.49
CA LEU A 255 -35.80 37.06 -16.92
C LEU A 255 -36.05 37.08 -18.45
N GLU A 256 -36.05 38.26 -19.07
CA GLU A 256 -36.20 38.44 -20.52
C GLU A 256 -35.01 37.89 -21.34
N GLU A 257 -33.81 37.86 -20.77
CA GLU A 257 -32.57 37.42 -21.45
C GLU A 257 -32.40 35.90 -21.44
N LEU A 258 -33.24 35.17 -20.68
CA LEU A 258 -33.18 33.72 -20.58
C LEU A 258 -33.78 32.98 -21.78
N GLN A 259 -34.25 33.70 -22.82
CA GLN A 259 -34.92 33.13 -24.01
C GLN A 259 -35.84 31.96 -23.64
N LEU A 260 -36.71 32.19 -22.65
CA LEU A 260 -37.78 31.25 -22.34
C LEU A 260 -38.69 31.22 -23.56
N GLY A 261 -38.55 30.18 -24.39
CA GLY A 261 -39.44 29.96 -25.53
C GLY A 261 -40.90 30.03 -25.06
N PRO A 262 -41.83 30.45 -25.94
CA PRO A 262 -43.24 30.51 -25.55
C PRO A 262 -43.68 29.14 -25.03
N PRO A 263 -44.54 29.08 -24.00
CA PRO A 263 -45.09 27.81 -23.55
C PRO A 263 -45.71 27.15 -24.78
N HIS A 264 -45.26 25.94 -25.09
CA HIS A 264 -45.87 25.10 -26.11
C HIS A 264 -47.35 24.94 -25.71
N HIS A 265 -48.23 25.67 -26.40
CA HIS A 265 -49.65 25.40 -26.40
C HIS A 265 -49.84 24.15 -27.26
N ASP A 266 -49.85 22.99 -26.60
CA ASP A 266 -50.39 21.78 -27.22
C ASP A 266 -51.91 21.96 -27.31
N ASP A 267 -52.38 22.39 -28.47
CA ASP A 267 -53.80 22.32 -28.84
C ASP A 267 -54.17 20.84 -29.04
N HIS A 268 -54.54 20.17 -27.94
CA HIS A 268 -55.33 18.95 -28.01
C HIS A 268 -56.64 19.13 -27.26
N ALA A 269 -57.68 19.51 -28.01
CA ALA A 269 -59.05 19.27 -27.63
C ALA A 269 -59.38 17.79 -27.86
N GLY A 270 -59.73 17.06 -26.80
CA GLY A 270 -60.57 15.86 -26.91
C GLY A 270 -60.18 14.63 -26.07
N LEU A 271 -60.96 14.44 -25.00
CA LEU A 271 -61.34 13.18 -24.32
C LEU A 271 -60.34 12.44 -23.40
N ASP A 272 -60.76 12.39 -22.12
CA ASP A 272 -60.72 11.26 -21.19
C ASP A 272 -59.45 10.40 -21.08
N ALA A 273 -58.67 10.59 -20.01
CA ALA A 273 -58.22 9.50 -19.13
C ALA A 273 -57.36 10.02 -17.97
N VAL A 274 -57.69 9.53 -16.77
CA VAL A 274 -56.95 9.71 -15.53
C VAL A 274 -55.63 8.93 -15.56
N GLY A 275 -54.52 9.63 -15.32
CA GLY A 275 -53.38 9.14 -14.52
C GLY A 275 -52.29 8.31 -15.18
N GLN A 276 -51.07 8.86 -15.31
CA GLN A 276 -49.83 8.24 -14.80
C GLN A 276 -48.65 9.22 -14.92
N TYR A 277 -48.03 9.56 -13.79
CA TYR A 277 -46.80 10.36 -13.74
C TYR A 277 -45.60 9.42 -13.93
N ASN A 278 -44.82 9.61 -14.99
CA ASN A 278 -43.48 9.03 -15.14
C ASN A 278 -42.52 10.14 -15.59
N GLY A 279 -41.78 10.71 -14.64
CA GLY A 279 -40.79 11.76 -14.88
C GLY A 279 -39.45 11.16 -15.30
N ALA A 280 -39.18 11.10 -16.60
CA ALA A 280 -37.86 10.84 -17.15
C ALA A 280 -37.11 12.16 -17.34
N SER A 281 -35.94 12.27 -16.72
CA SER A 281 -35.02 13.42 -16.74
C SER A 281 -34.53 13.72 -18.15
N ASN A 282 -34.93 14.88 -18.70
CA ASN A 282 -34.40 15.36 -19.97
C ASN A 282 -33.14 16.21 -19.76
N ARG A 283 -32.09 15.85 -20.50
CA ARG A 283 -30.70 16.31 -20.37
C ARG A 283 -30.49 17.56 -21.23
N PHE A 284 -30.45 18.74 -20.64
CA PHE A 284 -30.11 19.98 -21.36
C PHE A 284 -28.59 20.04 -21.66
N LYS A 285 -28.23 20.11 -22.94
CA LYS A 285 -26.89 20.45 -23.42
C LYS A 285 -26.83 21.96 -23.64
N ILE A 286 -25.93 22.65 -22.95
CA ILE A 286 -25.65 24.07 -23.17
C ILE A 286 -24.33 24.16 -23.94
N ASN A 287 -24.41 24.51 -25.22
CA ASN A 287 -23.27 25.02 -25.97
C ASN A 287 -23.26 26.54 -25.79
N SER A 288 -22.15 27.10 -25.30
CA SER A 288 -21.99 28.56 -25.25
C SER A 288 -20.63 28.93 -25.84
N THR A 289 -20.66 29.31 -27.11
CA THR A 289 -19.60 30.07 -27.77
C THR A 289 -20.09 31.50 -27.84
N THR A 290 -19.35 32.47 -27.29
CA THR A 290 -19.64 33.89 -27.48
C THR A 290 -18.34 34.67 -27.64
N THR A 291 -18.06 35.03 -28.89
CA THR A 291 -17.19 36.12 -29.33
C THR A 291 -17.90 37.46 -29.20
N HIS A 292 -17.26 38.54 -28.74
CA HIS A 292 -17.57 39.90 -29.22
C HIS A 292 -16.46 40.95 -28.97
N LEU A 293 -16.27 41.82 -29.97
CA LEU A 293 -15.33 42.94 -30.10
C LEU A 293 -15.81 44.26 -29.44
N LEU A 294 -14.85 44.99 -28.84
CA LEU A 294 -14.55 46.44 -28.80
C LEU A 294 -15.63 47.56 -28.79
N ASN A 295 -15.53 48.38 -27.72
CA ASN A 295 -15.36 49.87 -27.64
C ASN A 295 -16.58 50.84 -27.61
N GLY A 296 -16.59 51.76 -26.61
CA GLY A 296 -17.33 53.05 -26.63
C GLY A 296 -17.81 53.60 -25.27
N LYS A 297 -17.37 54.81 -24.89
CA LYS A 297 -17.53 55.53 -23.58
C LYS A 297 -18.94 56.07 -23.27
N ALA A 298 -19.29 56.17 -21.97
CA ALA A 298 -19.65 57.43 -21.27
C ALA A 298 -19.81 57.23 -19.73
N VAL A 299 -19.47 58.27 -18.98
CA VAL A 299 -19.33 58.38 -17.50
C VAL A 299 -20.60 58.98 -16.87
N THR A 300 -20.99 58.60 -15.65
CA THR A 300 -21.30 59.48 -14.49
C THR A 300 -21.57 58.66 -13.20
N THR A 301 -21.03 59.19 -12.12
CA THR A 301 -20.87 58.69 -10.74
C THR A 301 -22.13 58.69 -9.88
N THR A 302 -22.26 57.78 -8.91
CA THR A 302 -22.60 58.10 -7.50
C THR A 302 -22.31 56.93 -6.53
N SER A 303 -21.59 57.29 -5.44
CA SER A 303 -21.48 56.64 -4.12
C SER A 303 -21.08 55.16 -4.02
N SER A 304 -19.78 54.94 -4.02
CA SER A 304 -19.07 53.91 -3.22
C SER A 304 -19.17 54.26 -1.71
N SER A 305 -19.21 53.30 -0.79
CA SER A 305 -18.03 52.62 -0.22
C SER A 305 -18.50 51.65 0.91
N PRO A 306 -17.60 50.89 1.58
CA PRO A 306 -16.74 49.83 1.04
C PRO A 306 -16.68 48.60 1.99
N ALA A 307 -16.17 47.45 1.53
CA ALA A 307 -15.20 46.65 2.29
C ALA A 307 -14.94 45.30 1.60
N ARG A 308 -13.92 45.30 0.74
CA ARG A 308 -13.05 44.15 0.51
C ARG A 308 -11.65 44.63 0.80
N SER A 309 -10.86 43.85 1.54
CA SER A 309 -9.38 43.69 1.46
C SER A 309 -8.84 43.00 2.74
N PRO A 310 -7.59 42.49 2.76
CA PRO A 310 -6.95 41.58 1.80
C PRO A 310 -6.09 40.49 2.53
N ALA A 311 -5.39 39.65 1.77
CA ALA A 311 -4.45 38.65 2.27
C ALA A 311 -3.24 39.26 3.00
N THR A 312 -2.75 38.56 4.03
CA THR A 312 -1.33 38.60 4.47
C THR A 312 -0.93 37.25 5.05
N SER A 313 0.18 36.69 4.53
CA SER A 313 0.94 35.62 5.14
C SER A 313 1.60 36.11 6.45
N PRO A 314 1.87 35.22 7.41
CA PRO A 314 3.06 35.37 8.21
C PRO A 314 3.94 34.11 8.19
N THR A 315 5.21 34.38 7.95
CA THR A 315 6.39 33.56 8.21
C THR A 315 6.47 33.10 9.67
N LYS A 316 6.93 31.85 9.90
CA LYS A 316 7.42 31.38 11.22
C LYS A 316 8.78 32.03 11.56
N PRO A 317 9.21 32.03 12.84
CA PRO A 317 10.01 30.90 13.31
C PRO A 317 9.71 30.41 14.77
N SER A 318 9.84 29.09 14.92
CA SER A 318 10.24 28.26 16.08
C SER A 318 10.15 28.75 17.54
N SER A 319 9.50 27.96 18.41
CA SER A 319 10.17 27.34 19.57
C SER A 319 9.38 26.12 20.11
N LEU A 320 10.14 25.07 20.40
CA LEU A 320 9.81 23.88 21.21
C LEU A 320 9.88 24.26 22.69
N PHE A 321 8.98 23.78 23.55
CA PHE A 321 9.31 23.20 24.88
C PHE A 321 8.06 22.65 25.61
N LEU A 322 8.26 21.51 26.30
CA LEU A 322 7.37 20.79 27.20
C LEU A 322 6.99 21.60 28.47
N GLY A 323 5.82 21.32 29.09
CA GLY A 323 5.59 21.73 30.49
C GLY A 323 4.19 21.49 31.07
N ALA A 324 4.10 20.50 31.96
CA ALA A 324 3.00 19.98 32.79
C ALA A 324 2.14 20.91 33.70
N LYS A 325 0.88 20.44 33.92
CA LYS A 325 0.09 20.29 35.18
C LYS A 325 -0.45 21.49 36.00
N ASN A 326 -1.75 21.35 36.32
CA ASN A 326 -2.44 21.38 37.63
C ASN A 326 -3.42 22.53 38.02
N ALA A 327 -4.71 22.14 38.10
CA ALA A 327 -5.60 22.09 39.27
C ALA A 327 -6.15 23.36 39.99
N ASN A 328 -7.48 23.26 40.24
CA ASN A 328 -8.30 23.76 41.36
C ASN A 328 -9.09 25.08 41.26
N ASN A 329 -10.34 24.95 40.80
CA ASN A 329 -11.61 25.08 41.56
C ASN A 329 -11.84 26.25 42.55
N SER A 330 -12.83 27.12 42.25
CA SER A 330 -13.90 27.54 43.19
C SER A 330 -14.96 28.46 42.53
N THR A 331 -16.24 28.08 42.63
CA THR A 331 -17.49 28.83 42.34
C THR A 331 -18.19 29.19 43.69
N PRO A 332 -19.44 29.70 43.81
CA PRO A 332 -20.36 30.47 42.93
C PRO A 332 -21.11 31.65 43.65
N SER A 333 -21.88 32.48 42.91
CA SER A 333 -23.12 33.18 43.35
C SER A 333 -23.81 33.84 42.14
N ARG A 334 -24.80 33.23 41.45
CA ARG A 334 -26.27 33.14 41.66
C ARG A 334 -27.09 34.40 41.26
N SER A 335 -27.55 34.39 39.98
CA SER A 335 -28.91 34.64 39.41
C SER A 335 -29.72 35.93 39.74
N PRO A 336 -30.85 36.29 39.06
CA PRO A 336 -31.51 35.74 37.85
C PRO A 336 -32.03 36.78 36.81
N ASN A 337 -32.53 36.25 35.68
CA ASN A 337 -33.63 36.76 34.81
C ASN A 337 -33.36 37.72 33.62
N ALA A 338 -33.17 37.17 32.41
CA ALA A 338 -34.12 37.20 31.26
C ALA A 338 -33.43 36.76 29.93
N SER A 339 -34.14 35.99 29.10
CA SER A 339 -33.69 35.17 27.95
C SER A 339 -33.18 35.94 26.70
N PRO A 340 -32.46 35.26 25.77
CA PRO A 340 -33.15 34.71 24.58
C PRO A 340 -32.59 33.40 23.96
N LEU A 341 -33.51 32.63 23.35
CA LEU A 341 -33.39 31.79 22.12
C LEU A 341 -32.47 30.52 22.06
N PRO A 342 -32.78 29.56 21.15
CA PRO A 342 -32.87 28.15 21.46
C PRO A 342 -31.55 27.38 21.33
N SER A 343 -31.26 26.57 22.35
CA SER A 343 -30.19 25.57 22.35
C SER A 343 -30.57 24.34 21.49
N PRO A 344 -29.59 23.68 20.86
CA PRO A 344 -29.84 22.56 19.95
C PRO A 344 -30.38 21.35 20.70
N VAL A 345 -31.39 20.77 20.07
CA VAL A 345 -32.22 19.69 20.58
C VAL A 345 -31.38 18.44 20.84
N ARG A 346 -31.45 17.98 22.08
CA ARG A 346 -31.02 16.68 22.57
C ARG A 346 -31.70 15.57 21.77
N SER A 347 -30.91 14.62 21.28
CA SER A 347 -31.34 13.28 20.85
C SER A 347 -30.19 12.30 21.12
N PRO A 348 -30.50 11.04 21.43
CA PRO A 348 -30.47 10.58 22.82
C PRO A 348 -29.16 9.88 23.19
N ALA A 349 -28.91 9.83 24.50
CA ALA A 349 -27.96 8.91 25.10
C ALA A 349 -28.25 7.48 24.58
N ARG A 350 -27.34 6.94 23.76
CA ARG A 350 -27.27 5.50 23.54
C ARG A 350 -26.65 4.89 24.78
N THR A 351 -27.46 4.10 25.48
CA THR A 351 -27.05 2.98 26.32
C THR A 351 -25.78 2.30 25.77
N PRO A 352 -24.89 1.74 26.62
CA PRO A 352 -23.79 0.92 26.15
C PRO A 352 -24.39 -0.35 25.52
N VAL A 353 -24.65 -0.29 24.22
CA VAL A 353 -24.92 -1.49 23.43
C VAL A 353 -23.60 -2.23 23.45
N ASN A 354 -23.61 -3.39 24.09
CA ASN A 354 -22.53 -4.36 24.10
C ASN A 354 -21.97 -4.47 22.67
N ARG A 355 -20.87 -3.77 22.38
CA ARG A 355 -20.27 -3.83 21.05
C ARG A 355 -19.62 -5.20 20.99
N GLY A 356 -20.28 -6.12 20.29
CA GLY A 356 -19.65 -7.37 19.89
C GLY A 356 -18.33 -7.10 19.18
N PRO A 357 -17.51 -8.15 18.99
CA PRO A 357 -16.21 -8.04 18.34
C PRO A 357 -16.27 -7.18 17.07
N CYS A 358 -15.35 -6.23 16.91
CA CYS A 358 -15.34 -5.32 15.77
C CYS A 358 -13.93 -4.78 15.49
N CYS A 359 -13.74 -4.34 14.25
CA CYS A 359 -12.52 -3.72 13.78
C CYS A 359 -12.82 -2.49 12.92
N GLN A 360 -11.84 -1.60 12.80
CA GLN A 360 -11.89 -0.43 11.91
C GLN A 360 -11.01 -0.69 10.69
N ALA A 361 -11.51 -0.40 9.49
CA ALA A 361 -10.73 -0.48 8.26
C ALA A 361 -9.63 0.60 8.23
N LEU A 362 -8.40 0.17 7.98
CA LEU A 362 -7.22 1.04 7.80
C LEU A 362 -7.01 1.44 6.33
N TYR A 363 -7.53 0.64 5.40
CA TYR A 363 -7.41 0.84 3.95
C TYR A 363 -8.72 0.42 3.25
N ASP A 364 -8.95 0.93 2.04
CA ASP A 364 -10.02 0.45 1.16
C ASP A 364 -9.74 -1.00 0.74
N PHE A 365 -10.79 -1.84 0.71
CA PHE A 365 -10.72 -3.22 0.22
C PHE A 365 -11.85 -3.49 -0.77
N GLU A 366 -11.48 -3.87 -1.99
CA GLU A 366 -12.41 -4.25 -3.05
C GLU A 366 -12.55 -5.78 -3.10
N ALA A 367 -13.79 -6.28 -3.03
CA ALA A 367 -14.06 -7.71 -3.10
C ALA A 367 -13.89 -8.22 -4.54
N GLU A 368 -12.99 -9.18 -4.74
CA GLU A 368 -12.78 -9.85 -6.04
C GLU A 368 -13.72 -11.05 -6.20
N ASN A 369 -14.20 -11.63 -5.09
CA ASN A 369 -15.11 -12.77 -5.08
C ASN A 369 -16.38 -12.51 -4.27
N PRO A 370 -17.51 -13.19 -4.55
CA PRO A 370 -18.75 -13.05 -3.77
C PRO A 370 -18.63 -13.44 -2.29
N LYS A 371 -17.54 -14.11 -1.91
CA LYS A 371 -17.24 -14.51 -0.52
C LYS A 371 -16.52 -13.43 0.26
N GLU A 372 -16.00 -12.40 -0.40
CA GLU A 372 -15.22 -11.33 0.19
C GLU A 372 -16.10 -10.12 0.54
N LEU A 373 -15.74 -9.41 1.60
CA LEU A 373 -16.47 -8.23 2.06
C LEU A 373 -15.74 -6.96 1.66
N ALA A 374 -16.29 -6.20 0.70
CA ALA A 374 -15.74 -4.88 0.34
C ALA A 374 -16.06 -3.81 1.39
N PHE A 375 -15.10 -2.92 1.67
CA PHE A 375 -15.25 -1.80 2.63
C PHE A 375 -14.29 -0.65 2.29
N LYS A 376 -14.51 0.51 2.91
CA LYS A 376 -13.66 1.71 2.79
C LYS A 376 -12.89 1.99 4.06
N GLU A 377 -11.77 2.70 3.93
CA GLU A 377 -11.01 3.22 5.06
C GLU A 377 -11.93 3.97 6.03
N GLY A 378 -11.82 3.62 7.32
CA GLY A 378 -12.65 4.18 8.39
C GLY A 378 -13.95 3.42 8.69
N ASP A 379 -14.36 2.46 7.86
CA ASP A 379 -15.54 1.65 8.15
C ASP A 379 -15.36 0.79 9.42
N ILE A 380 -16.44 0.65 10.20
CA ILE A 380 -16.46 -0.22 11.38
C ILE A 380 -17.15 -1.53 11.02
N ILE A 381 -16.37 -2.60 10.97
CA ILE A 381 -16.82 -3.94 10.57
C ILE A 381 -17.04 -4.77 11.83
N GLN A 382 -18.17 -5.45 11.91
CA GLN A 382 -18.44 -6.40 12.98
C GLN A 382 -17.68 -7.70 12.69
N LEU A 383 -16.83 -8.14 13.61
CA LEU A 383 -16.06 -9.38 13.48
C LEU A 383 -16.94 -10.57 13.89
N ASN A 384 -16.99 -11.58 13.03
CA ASN A 384 -17.72 -12.82 13.28
C ASN A 384 -16.78 -13.95 13.70
N GLN A 385 -15.71 -14.19 12.93
CA GLN A 385 -14.71 -15.22 13.25
C GLN A 385 -13.34 -14.96 12.58
N LYS A 386 -12.28 -15.55 13.16
CA LYS A 386 -10.94 -15.65 12.53
C LYS A 386 -10.91 -16.96 11.74
N LEU A 387 -10.64 -16.88 10.44
CA LEU A 387 -10.59 -18.06 9.57
C LEU A 387 -9.20 -18.70 9.62
N ASP A 388 -8.15 -17.88 9.55
CA ASP A 388 -6.75 -18.27 9.65
C ASP A 388 -5.88 -17.06 10.07
N ASP A 389 -4.56 -17.18 10.01
CA ASP A 389 -3.62 -16.12 10.41
C ASP A 389 -3.61 -14.89 9.49
N ASN A 390 -4.33 -14.93 8.37
CA ASN A 390 -4.37 -13.87 7.37
C ASN A 390 -5.79 -13.32 7.13
N TRP A 391 -6.86 -14.03 7.51
CA TRP A 391 -8.25 -13.68 7.19
C TRP A 391 -9.21 -13.64 8.40
N PHE A 392 -10.02 -12.57 8.45
CA PHE A 392 -11.24 -12.49 9.25
C PHE A 392 -12.48 -12.68 8.38
N GLU A 393 -13.57 -13.14 8.99
CA GLU A 393 -14.92 -12.98 8.47
C GLU A 393 -15.67 -11.95 9.33
N GLY A 394 -16.40 -11.06 8.69
CA GLY A 394 -17.20 -10.06 9.38
C GLY A 394 -18.37 -9.57 8.56
N THR A 395 -19.14 -8.66 9.15
CA THR A 395 -20.36 -8.11 8.57
C THR A 395 -20.30 -6.58 8.56
N LEU A 396 -20.58 -5.98 7.40
CA LEU A 396 -20.70 -4.54 7.21
C LEU A 396 -21.95 -4.25 6.36
N ASN A 397 -22.80 -3.33 6.82
CA ASN A 397 -24.03 -2.92 6.13
C ASN A 397 -24.94 -4.11 5.71
N GLY A 398 -24.99 -5.16 6.55
CA GLY A 398 -25.79 -6.37 6.31
C GLY A 398 -25.19 -7.36 5.31
N ARG A 399 -23.99 -7.10 4.78
CA ARG A 399 -23.23 -8.05 3.96
C ARG A 399 -22.16 -8.72 4.80
N THR A 400 -22.02 -10.04 4.66
CA THR A 400 -21.01 -10.84 5.35
C THR A 400 -20.03 -11.37 4.33
N GLY A 401 -18.75 -11.34 4.67
CA GLY A 401 -17.70 -11.91 3.85
C GLY A 401 -16.34 -11.86 4.55
N MET A 402 -15.36 -12.47 3.90
CA MET A 402 -13.99 -12.54 4.39
C MET A 402 -13.16 -11.33 3.94
N PHE A 403 -12.20 -10.94 4.77
CA PHE A 403 -11.25 -9.87 4.47
C PHE A 403 -9.91 -10.05 5.20
N PRO A 404 -8.82 -9.44 4.71
CA PRO A 404 -7.50 -9.66 5.29
C PRO A 404 -7.32 -8.95 6.63
N ILE A 405 -6.68 -9.62 7.59
CA ILE A 405 -6.39 -9.07 8.92
C ILE A 405 -5.52 -7.81 8.83
N SER A 406 -4.59 -7.75 7.87
CA SER A 406 -3.67 -6.62 7.68
C SER A 406 -4.36 -5.32 7.23
N TYR A 407 -5.65 -5.36 6.87
CA TYR A 407 -6.42 -4.19 6.41
C TYR A 407 -7.21 -3.51 7.52
N VAL A 408 -7.21 -4.08 8.73
CA VAL A 408 -8.08 -3.62 9.81
C VAL A 408 -7.33 -3.50 11.12
N GLN A 409 -7.77 -2.57 11.96
CA GLN A 409 -7.36 -2.46 13.35
C GLN A 409 -8.45 -3.05 14.25
N ILE A 410 -8.12 -4.07 15.03
CA ILE A 410 -9.05 -4.68 15.97
C ILE A 410 -9.36 -3.68 17.09
N LEU A 411 -10.65 -3.33 17.25
CA LEU A 411 -11.13 -2.47 18.33
C LEU A 411 -11.63 -3.31 19.50
N VAL A 412 -12.40 -4.35 19.20
CA VAL A 412 -12.90 -5.34 20.16
C VAL A 412 -12.57 -6.73 19.60
N PRO A 413 -11.70 -7.51 20.24
CA PRO A 413 -11.30 -8.82 19.74
C PRO A 413 -12.45 -9.83 19.81
N LEU A 414 -12.34 -10.89 19.01
CA LEU A 414 -13.19 -12.07 19.15
C LEU A 414 -12.95 -12.71 20.52
N GLY A 415 -14.02 -13.16 21.18
CA GLY A 415 -13.88 -13.93 22.42
C GLY A 415 -13.15 -15.25 22.15
N ASN A 416 -12.23 -15.61 23.03
CA ASN A 416 -11.42 -16.84 22.94
C ASN A 416 -12.25 -18.13 22.88
#